data_AF-A0A351Y484-F1
#
_entry.id   AF-A0A351Y484-F1
#
_cell.length_a   1.000
_cell.length_b   1.000
_cell.length_c   1.000
_cell.angle_alpha   90.00
_cell.angle_beta   90.00
_cell.angle_gamma   90.00
#
_symmetry.space_group_name_H-M   'P 1'
#
loop_
_entity.id
_entity.type
_entity.pdbx_description
1 polymer ?
#
loop_
_entity_poly.entity_id
_entity_poly.type
_entity_poly.pdbx_seq_one_letter_code
_entity_poly.pdbx_strand_id
1 'polypeptide(L)' 'MEKKYIDDRLFSFKQKSHDFIVTEELPFKLANEGDVFFVFFEKRNLNTMDVVKHLCNAFNLSRLSL' A
#
# COMPACT_ATOMS: atom_id res chain seq x y z
N MET A 1 -7.24 -39.61 31.66
CA MET A 1 -7.99 -39.08 30.50
C MET A 1 -7.59 -37.63 30.32
N GLU A 2 -6.78 -37.36 29.30
CA GLU A 2 -6.48 -36.00 28.86
C GLU A 2 -7.74 -35.35 28.26
N LYS A 3 -7.99 -34.09 28.61
CA LYS A 3 -8.67 -33.16 27.71
C LYS A 3 -7.72 -31.99 27.49
N LYS A 4 -6.82 -32.13 26.51
CA LYS A 4 -6.15 -30.97 25.90
C LYS A 4 -7.16 -30.28 25.02
N TYR A 5 -7.65 -29.13 25.46
CA TYR A 5 -8.39 -28.22 24.60
C TYR A 5 -7.40 -27.65 23.58
N ILE A 6 -7.54 -28.06 22.31
CA ILE A 6 -6.83 -27.47 21.18
C ILE A 6 -7.50 -26.11 20.94
N ASP A 7 -6.76 -25.02 21.12
CA ASP A 7 -7.22 -23.67 20.75
C ASP A 7 -7.30 -23.61 19.21
N ASP A 8 -8.52 -23.57 18.65
CA ASP A 8 -8.78 -23.50 17.21
C ASP A 8 -8.35 -22.17 16.54
N ARG A 9 -7.68 -21.27 17.25
CA ARG A 9 -7.20 -19.99 16.70
C ARG A 9 -5.77 -20.08 16.19
N LEU A 10 -5.54 -20.95 15.22
CA LEU A 10 -4.17 -21.34 14.86
C LEU A 10 -3.34 -20.24 14.16
N PHE A 11 -3.93 -19.20 13.55
CA PHE A 11 -3.14 -18.05 13.04
C PHE A 11 -3.95 -16.75 13.01
N SER A 12 -3.33 -15.65 13.44
CA SER A 12 -3.89 -14.29 13.36
C SER A 12 -2.98 -13.41 12.52
N PHE A 13 -3.44 -13.02 11.32
CA PHE A 13 -2.66 -12.24 10.35
C PHE A 13 -3.05 -10.77 10.36
N LYS A 14 -2.11 -9.89 9.97
CA LYS A 14 -2.33 -8.45 9.75
C LYS A 14 -2.99 -7.72 10.93
N GLN A 15 -2.70 -8.15 12.16
CA GLN A 15 -3.33 -7.60 13.37
C GLN A 15 -2.97 -6.13 13.57
N LYS A 16 -1.74 -5.75 13.18
CA LYS A 16 -1.24 -4.39 13.11
C LYS A 16 -0.69 -4.13 11.72
N SER A 17 -0.63 -2.86 11.32
CA SER A 17 -0.17 -2.50 9.97
C SER A 17 1.30 -2.83 9.71
N HIS A 18 2.14 -2.89 10.76
CA HIS A 18 3.52 -3.34 10.62
C HIS A 18 3.67 -4.87 10.48
N ASP A 19 2.60 -5.64 10.69
CA ASP A 19 2.59 -7.10 10.45
C ASP A 19 2.42 -7.43 8.95
N PHE A 20 2.12 -6.43 8.13
CA PHE A 20 1.86 -6.60 6.69
C PHE A 20 2.45 -5.45 5.89
N ILE A 21 3.66 -5.67 5.40
CA ILE A 21 4.40 -4.73 4.55
C ILE A 21 4.32 -5.22 3.11
N VAL A 22 4.03 -4.31 2.18
CA VAL A 22 3.95 -4.58 0.75
C VAL A 22 4.79 -3.56 0.03
N THR A 23 5.61 -4.03 -0.91
CA THR A 23 6.36 -3.22 -1.85
C THR A 23 5.88 -3.59 -3.25
N GLU A 24 5.56 -2.59 -4.06
CA GLU A 24 5.20 -2.79 -5.46
C GLU A 24 6.47 -2.98 -6.30
N GLU A 25 6.49 -4.04 -7.12
CA GLU A 25 7.53 -4.27 -8.12
C GLU A 25 6.95 -3.99 -9.51
N LEU A 26 7.50 -2.97 -10.19
CA LEU A 26 7.09 -2.67 -11.56
C LEU A 26 7.58 -3.78 -12.51
N PRO A 27 6.75 -4.23 -13.47
CA PRO A 27 7.15 -5.25 -14.44
C PRO A 27 8.09 -4.70 -15.53
N PHE A 28 8.54 -3.45 -15.40
CA PHE A 28 9.42 -2.77 -16.34
C PHE A 28 10.35 -1.79 -15.60
N LYS A 29 11.43 -1.40 -16.28
CA LYS A 29 12.31 -0.31 -15.83
C LYS A 29 11.79 1.03 -16.34
N LEU A 30 11.94 2.07 -15.53
CA LEU A 30 11.61 3.44 -15.94
C LEU A 30 12.61 3.92 -17.00
N ALA A 31 12.09 4.59 -18.03
CA ALA A 31 12.88 5.08 -19.16
C ALA A 31 13.67 6.36 -18.87
N ASN A 32 13.43 7.01 -17.72
CA ASN A 32 13.98 8.32 -17.32
C ASN A 32 13.65 9.48 -18.28
N GLU A 33 12.74 9.27 -19.22
CA GLU A 33 12.22 10.26 -20.16
C GLU A 33 10.73 10.02 -20.43
N GLY A 34 10.03 11.04 -20.93
CA GLY A 34 8.61 11.00 -21.28
C GLY A 34 7.75 12.03 -20.53
N ASP A 35 6.46 12.04 -20.84
CA ASP A 35 5.50 13.02 -20.31
C ASP A 35 4.91 12.62 -18.95
N VAL A 36 5.26 11.43 -18.44
CA VAL A 36 4.70 10.85 -17.20
C VAL A 36 5.78 10.76 -16.13
N PHE A 37 5.46 11.26 -14.93
CA PHE A 37 6.32 11.18 -13.77
C PHE A 37 5.86 10.07 -12.82
N PHE A 38 6.63 8.98 -12.75
CA PHE A 38 6.35 7.87 -11.83
C PHE A 38 6.80 8.23 -10.41
N VAL A 39 5.90 8.10 -9.45
CA VAL A 39 6.17 8.36 -8.03
C VAL A 39 6.05 7.07 -7.24
N PHE A 40 7.16 6.63 -6.66
CA PHE A 40 7.14 5.61 -5.62
C PHE A 40 6.86 6.28 -4.27
N PHE A 41 5.88 5.79 -3.53
CA PHE A 41 5.54 6.35 -2.22
C PHE A 41 5.17 5.26 -1.23
N GLU A 42 5.37 5.56 0.05
CA GLU A 42 4.98 4.71 1.16
C GLU A 42 3.73 5.26 1.83
N LYS A 43 2.82 4.36 2.25
CA LYS A 43 1.63 4.74 3.02
C LYS A 43 1.37 3.75 4.15
N ARG A 44 0.88 4.26 5.28
CA ARG A 44 0.44 3.45 6.43
C ARG A 44 -0.95 3.91 6.87
N ASN A 45 -1.86 2.95 7.06
CA ASN A 45 -3.24 3.22 7.49
C ASN A 45 -3.98 4.23 6.61
N LEU A 46 -3.60 4.34 5.33
CA LEU A 46 -4.23 5.15 4.31
C LEU A 46 -4.58 4.27 3.11
N ASN A 47 -5.69 4.57 2.45
CA ASN A 47 -5.97 3.98 1.15
C ASN A 47 -5.23 4.77 0.05
N THR A 48 -5.16 4.20 -1.15
CA THR A 48 -4.44 4.83 -2.27
C THR A 48 -5.08 6.14 -2.71
N MET A 49 -6.41 6.26 -2.64
CA MET A 49 -7.13 7.46 -3.05
C MET A 49 -6.95 8.64 -2.09
N ASP A 50 -6.73 8.39 -0.81
CA ASP A 50 -6.40 9.45 0.17
C ASP A 50 -5.07 10.11 -0.20
N VAL A 51 -4.08 9.29 -0.60
CA VAL A 51 -2.77 9.76 -1.07
C VAL A 51 -2.92 10.52 -2.38
N VAL A 52 -3.66 9.98 -3.36
CA VAL A 52 -3.94 10.66 -4.63
C VAL A 52 -4.59 12.02 -4.40
N LYS A 53 -5.63 12.09 -3.56
CA LYS A 53 -6.31 13.35 -3.23
C LYS A 53 -5.36 14.34 -2.57
N HIS A 54 -4.50 13.87 -1.67
CA HIS A 54 -3.48 14.71 -1.05
C HIS A 54 -2.51 15.30 -2.08
N LEU A 55 -2.01 14.48 -2.99
CA LEU A 55 -1.10 14.92 -4.07
C LEU A 55 -1.78 15.91 -5.02
N CYS A 56 -3.00 15.64 -5.46
CA CYS A 56 -3.76 16.58 -6.31
C CYS A 56 -3.90 17.95 -5.64
N ASN A 57 -4.23 17.98 -4.34
CA ASN A 57 -4.39 19.23 -3.61
C ASN A 57 -3.04 19.94 -3.38
N ALA A 58 -1.97 19.20 -3.06
CA ALA A 58 -0.66 19.77 -2.76
C ALA A 58 0.01 20.39 -3.99
N PHE A 59 -0.18 19.78 -5.17
CA PHE A 59 0.46 20.19 -6.42
C PHE A 59 -0.49 20.89 -7.39
N ASN A 60 -1.74 21.15 -6.97
CA ASN A 60 -2.79 21.73 -7.81
C ASN A 60 -2.98 20.96 -9.14
N LEU A 61 -2.94 19.63 -9.05
CA LEU A 61 -3.11 18.72 -10.19
C LEU A 61 -4.58 18.29 -10.30
N SER A 62 -5.03 18.07 -11.53
CA SER A 62 -6.31 17.43 -11.78
C SER A 62 -6.20 15.93 -11.54
N ARG A 63 -7.29 15.28 -11.09
CA ARG A 63 -7.37 13.81 -11.07
C ARG A 63 -7.24 13.21 -12.47
N LEU A 64 -7.54 13.97 -13.52
CA LEU A 64 -7.40 13.50 -14.91
C LEU A 64 -5.95 13.52 -15.41
N SER A 65 -5.06 14.23 -14.69
CA SER A 65 -3.63 14.29 -14.99
C SER A 65 -2.81 13.34 -14.11
N LEU A 66 -3.46 12.48 -13.32
CA LEU A 66 -2.84 11.57 -12.35
C LEU A 66 -3.31 10.13 -12.58
#